data_AF-A0A382K528-F1
#
_entry.id   AF-A0A382K528-F1
#
_cell.length_a   1.000
_cell.length_b   1.000
_cell.length_c   1.000
_cell.angle_alpha   90.00
_cell.angle_beta   90.00
_cell.angle_gamma   90.00
#
_symmetry.space_group_name_H-M   'P 1'
#
loop_
_entity.id
_entity.type
_entity.pdbx_description
1 polymer ?
#
loop_
_entity_poly.entity_id
_entity_poly.type
_entity_poly.pdbx_seq_one_letter_code
_entity_poly.pdbx_strand_id
1 'polypeptide(L)'
;SRDIHTPGDAPDILVAMNPAALKVHQKEIVPGGTIICNANAFTPKNLKLASYETNPLEDKTLDDHYTVYSVEMSKMVALACEDLGLTPKIVDRTKNFFALGLLFWIYDRPTQPTKDWLAIKFAKKPELVEANVRAMDAGYNYGETTEIFTTRYKVDKASLPPGTYRNVVGNYALSMGLAAAAERSKLNLFYGGYPITPASDILHTLSAWKHLGIKTFQAEDEIAGITSVIGAAFTGSLGVTATSGPGIALKGEALGLAVIAELPLVVVNVQRGGPSTGLPTKTEQSDLLQAMYGRNGEAPMPVIASSTPGDCFYAAYEACRIAIKYMTPVLLLTDGYLANGSEPWQVPVVDDLPSIDVKFADKSSLVDGQFMPYLRNKKTLARPWAIPGMKDLEHRIGGIEKEDVTGNVSYDPENHHYMVETRARKV
;
A
#
# COMPACT_ATOMS: atom_id res chain seq x y z
N SER A 1 19.81 17.31 7.24
CA SER A 1 18.99 16.46 6.36
C SER A 1 17.60 17.07 6.23
N ARG A 2 17.15 17.34 5.00
CA ARG A 2 15.78 17.83 4.70
C ARG A 2 14.85 16.62 4.59
N ASP A 3 13.54 16.86 4.69
CA ASP A 3 12.56 15.79 4.51
C ASP A 3 12.61 15.26 3.07
N ILE A 4 12.43 13.94 2.90
CA ILE A 4 12.56 13.26 1.61
C ILE A 4 11.16 12.85 1.15
N HIS A 5 10.69 13.44 0.06
CA HIS A 5 9.34 13.21 -0.46
C HIS A 5 9.30 12.30 -1.69
N THR A 6 10.42 12.12 -2.39
CA THR A 6 10.51 11.34 -3.64
C THR A 6 11.81 10.53 -3.65
N PRO A 7 11.94 9.51 -4.53
CA PRO A 7 13.15 8.69 -4.60
C PRO A 7 14.29 9.38 -5.36
N GLY A 8 14.08 10.61 -5.85
CA GLY A 8 15.00 11.32 -6.76
C GLY A 8 14.79 10.97 -8.23
N ASP A 9 15.44 11.73 -9.11
CA ASP A 9 15.32 11.56 -10.57
C ASP A 9 16.20 10.43 -11.12
N ALA A 10 17.38 10.24 -10.53
CA ALA A 10 18.37 9.26 -10.96
C ALA A 10 19.25 8.81 -9.78
N PRO A 11 19.66 7.53 -9.71
CA PRO A 11 20.61 7.05 -8.71
C PRO A 11 22.03 7.56 -8.94
N ASP A 12 22.75 7.84 -7.85
CA ASP A 12 24.20 8.15 -7.87
C ASP A 12 25.07 6.88 -7.95
N ILE A 13 24.58 5.77 -7.40
CA ILE A 13 25.32 4.50 -7.32
C ILE A 13 24.42 3.34 -7.76
N LEU A 14 24.94 2.48 -8.65
CA LEU A 14 24.37 1.19 -8.98
C LEU A 14 25.22 0.06 -8.40
N VAL A 15 24.59 -0.85 -7.67
CA VAL A 15 25.20 -2.14 -7.30
C VAL A 15 24.66 -3.23 -8.22
N ALA A 16 25.49 -3.67 -9.18
CA ALA A 16 25.12 -4.70 -10.15
C ALA A 16 25.63 -6.08 -9.70
N MET A 17 24.69 -6.93 -9.27
CA MET A 17 24.99 -8.31 -8.83
C MET A 17 25.24 -9.29 -9.98
N ASN A 18 24.93 -8.91 -11.22
CA ASN A 18 25.07 -9.71 -12.43
C ASN A 18 25.07 -8.80 -13.68
N PRO A 19 25.50 -9.31 -14.85
CA PRO A 19 25.53 -8.50 -16.08
C PRO A 19 24.15 -8.04 -16.57
N ALA A 20 23.08 -8.80 -16.33
CA ALA A 20 21.75 -8.39 -16.76
C ALA A 20 21.27 -7.11 -16.04
N ALA A 21 21.50 -7.02 -14.73
CA ALA A 21 21.18 -5.84 -13.94
C ALA A 21 22.00 -4.61 -14.39
N LEU A 22 23.29 -4.81 -14.69
CA LEU A 22 24.13 -3.75 -15.25
C LEU A 22 23.55 -3.24 -16.58
N LYS A 23 23.24 -4.15 -17.51
CA LYS A 23 22.72 -3.78 -18.84
C LYS A 23 21.44 -2.96 -18.80
N VAL A 24 20.52 -3.36 -17.90
CA VAL A 24 19.21 -2.72 -17.77
C VAL A 24 19.36 -1.34 -17.13
N HIS A 25 20.13 -1.22 -16.04
CA HIS A 25 20.10 -0.04 -15.18
C HIS A 25 21.29 0.92 -15.35
N GLN A 26 22.36 0.57 -16.07
CA GLN A 26 23.53 1.46 -16.21
C GLN A 26 23.17 2.85 -16.74
N LYS A 27 22.16 2.95 -17.62
CA LYS A 27 21.70 4.21 -18.22
C LYS A 27 20.84 5.07 -17.28
N GLU A 28 20.39 4.51 -16.16
CA GLU A 28 19.58 5.23 -15.19
C GLU A 28 20.46 6.07 -14.25
N ILE A 29 21.75 5.74 -14.14
CA ILE A 29 22.71 6.43 -13.27
C ILE A 29 23.07 7.79 -13.86
N VAL A 30 23.27 8.77 -12.99
CA VAL A 30 23.84 10.08 -13.37
C VAL A 30 25.21 9.94 -14.06
N PRO A 31 25.54 10.78 -15.05
CA PRO A 31 26.88 10.81 -15.64
C PRO A 31 27.96 11.03 -14.58
N GLY A 32 29.04 10.23 -14.62
CA GLY A 32 30.09 10.21 -13.60
C GLY A 32 29.72 9.45 -12.33
N GLY A 33 28.50 8.90 -12.23
CA GLY A 33 28.05 8.08 -11.12
C GLY A 33 28.84 6.78 -10.97
N THR A 34 28.63 6.10 -9.84
CA THR A 34 29.43 4.93 -9.46
C THR A 34 28.71 3.63 -9.79
N ILE A 35 29.43 2.68 -10.38
CA ILE A 35 28.95 1.31 -10.63
C ILE A 35 29.80 0.35 -9.81
N ILE A 36 29.18 -0.44 -8.93
CA ILE A 36 29.84 -1.51 -8.18
C ILE A 36 29.34 -2.85 -8.69
N CYS A 37 30.22 -3.63 -9.31
CA CYS A 37 29.90 -4.90 -9.94
C CYS A 37 30.42 -6.09 -9.13
N ASN A 38 29.59 -7.13 -8.97
CA ASN A 38 30.08 -8.44 -8.51
C ASN A 38 30.80 -9.15 -9.67
N ALA A 39 32.11 -9.00 -9.77
CA ALA A 39 32.94 -9.56 -10.85
C ALA A 39 32.77 -11.08 -11.00
N ASN A 40 32.54 -11.81 -9.89
CA ASN A 40 32.33 -13.26 -9.94
C ASN A 40 31.08 -13.68 -10.74
N ALA A 41 30.11 -12.77 -10.94
CA ALA A 41 28.90 -13.05 -11.70
C ALA A 41 29.06 -12.83 -13.22
N PHE A 42 30.17 -12.24 -13.68
CA PHE A 42 30.44 -11.93 -15.09
C PHE A 42 31.11 -13.10 -15.82
N THR A 43 30.54 -14.29 -15.66
CA THR A 43 30.99 -15.50 -16.36
C THR A 43 30.55 -15.49 -17.84
N PRO A 44 31.25 -16.21 -18.75
CA PRO A 44 30.84 -16.30 -20.15
C PRO A 44 29.38 -16.74 -20.34
N LYS A 45 28.89 -17.64 -19.48
CA LYS A 45 27.49 -18.07 -19.46
C LYS A 45 26.54 -16.91 -19.16
N ASN A 46 26.80 -16.13 -18.12
CA ASN A 46 25.93 -15.04 -17.71
C ASN A 46 25.99 -13.85 -18.68
N LEU A 47 27.16 -13.57 -19.26
CA LEU A 47 27.33 -12.58 -20.32
C LEU A 47 26.49 -12.95 -21.55
N LYS A 48 26.53 -14.20 -21.99
CA LYS A 48 25.70 -14.70 -23.09
C LYS A 48 24.20 -14.58 -22.77
N LEU A 49 23.78 -14.92 -21.55
CA LEU A 49 22.37 -14.77 -21.13
C LEU A 49 21.91 -13.31 -21.07
N ALA A 50 22.82 -12.38 -20.75
CA ALA A 50 22.57 -10.95 -20.79
C ALA A 50 22.80 -10.32 -22.18
N SER A 51 23.11 -11.13 -23.19
CA SER A 51 23.42 -10.71 -24.56
C SER A 51 24.55 -9.68 -24.64
N TYR A 52 25.64 -9.92 -23.92
CA TYR A 52 26.92 -9.21 -24.09
C TYR A 52 27.84 -10.01 -25.00
N GLU A 53 28.53 -9.33 -25.92
CA GLU A 53 29.55 -9.93 -26.79
C GLU A 53 30.91 -10.00 -26.09
N THR A 54 31.27 -8.94 -25.38
CA THR A 54 32.49 -8.80 -24.57
C THR A 54 32.15 -8.55 -23.11
N ASN A 55 33.11 -8.76 -22.20
CA ASN A 55 32.92 -8.42 -20.80
C ASN A 55 32.99 -6.89 -20.63
N PRO A 56 31.89 -6.20 -20.25
CA PRO A 56 31.87 -4.75 -20.11
C PRO A 56 32.77 -4.24 -18.97
N LEU A 57 33.23 -5.12 -18.09
CA LEU A 57 34.19 -4.80 -17.04
C LEU A 57 35.64 -4.80 -17.51
N GLU A 58 35.92 -5.26 -18.74
CA GLU A 58 37.27 -5.42 -19.30
C GLU A 58 37.47 -4.63 -20.61
N ASP A 59 36.40 -4.32 -21.33
CA ASP A 59 36.44 -3.65 -22.64
C ASP A 59 36.45 -2.11 -22.57
N LYS A 60 36.48 -1.54 -21.36
CA LYS A 60 36.49 -0.10 -21.06
C LYS A 60 35.28 0.69 -21.55
N THR A 61 34.22 0.01 -22.00
CA THR A 61 33.01 0.68 -22.52
C THR A 61 32.25 1.48 -21.46
N LEU A 62 32.51 1.24 -20.18
CA LEU A 62 31.89 1.94 -19.05
C LEU A 62 32.73 3.11 -18.54
N ASP A 63 34.04 3.08 -18.74
CA ASP A 63 35.01 3.99 -18.12
C ASP A 63 34.84 5.44 -18.61
N ASP A 64 34.31 5.62 -19.83
CA ASP A 64 34.06 6.93 -20.42
C ASP A 64 32.92 7.71 -19.73
N HIS A 65 32.05 7.00 -18.99
CA HIS A 65 30.81 7.57 -18.45
C HIS A 65 30.62 7.36 -16.95
N TYR A 66 31.25 6.34 -16.36
CA TYR A 66 31.01 5.93 -14.98
C TYR A 66 32.31 5.62 -14.25
N THR A 67 32.28 5.74 -12.93
CA THR A 67 33.34 5.20 -12.07
C THR A 67 33.00 3.74 -11.74
N VAL A 68 33.75 2.79 -12.29
CA VAL A 68 33.46 1.35 -12.15
C VAL A 68 34.37 0.68 -11.12
N TYR A 69 33.76 -0.02 -10.17
CA TYR A 69 34.43 -0.87 -9.18
C TYR A 69 34.03 -2.34 -9.39
N SER A 70 35.00 -3.14 -9.81
CA SER A 70 34.82 -4.58 -9.99
C SER A 70 35.30 -5.33 -8.74
N VAL A 71 34.37 -5.90 -7.98
CA VAL A 71 34.66 -6.56 -6.70
C VAL A 71 34.31 -8.05 -6.79
N GLU A 72 35.22 -8.91 -6.35
CA GLU A 72 34.98 -10.36 -6.24
C GLU A 72 34.09 -10.70 -5.01
N MET A 73 32.89 -10.14 -4.94
CA MET A 73 32.01 -10.20 -3.75
C MET A 73 31.73 -11.64 -3.30
N SER A 74 31.39 -12.54 -4.24
CA SER A 74 31.07 -13.93 -3.90
C SER A 74 32.30 -14.67 -3.33
N LYS A 75 33.50 -14.40 -3.84
CA LYS A 75 34.74 -14.98 -3.33
C LYS A 75 35.07 -14.45 -1.93
N MET A 76 34.95 -13.14 -1.72
CA MET A 76 35.20 -12.53 -0.41
C MET A 76 34.26 -13.07 0.66
N VAL A 77 32.99 -13.26 0.33
CA VAL A 77 31.98 -13.82 1.24
C VAL A 77 32.23 -15.30 1.51
N ALA A 78 32.68 -16.06 0.51
CA ALA A 78 33.07 -17.46 0.70
C ALA A 78 34.23 -17.60 1.70
N LEU A 79 35.27 -16.76 1.57
CA LEU A 79 36.40 -16.72 2.49
C LEU A 79 35.98 -16.30 3.91
N ALA A 80 35.12 -15.28 4.02
CA ALA A 80 34.65 -14.80 5.33
C ALA A 80 33.82 -15.84 6.12
N CYS A 81 33.23 -16.82 5.43
CA CYS A 81 32.34 -17.82 6.01
C CYS A 81 32.90 -19.27 5.97
N GLU A 82 34.17 -19.47 5.64
CA GLU A 82 34.74 -20.79 5.32
C GLU A 82 34.67 -21.80 6.48
N ASP A 83 34.74 -21.31 7.72
CA ASP A 83 34.74 -22.05 8.97
C ASP A 83 33.33 -22.33 9.53
N LEU A 84 32.26 -21.77 8.92
CA LEU A 84 30.90 -21.90 9.44
C LEU A 84 30.21 -23.23 9.09
N GLY A 85 30.85 -24.08 8.28
CA GLY A 85 30.27 -25.37 7.85
C GLY A 85 28.99 -25.25 7.01
N LEU A 86 28.70 -24.05 6.50
CA LEU A 86 27.51 -23.77 5.69
C LEU A 86 27.73 -24.19 4.24
N THR A 87 26.65 -24.65 3.58
CA THR A 87 26.73 -24.99 2.16
C THR A 87 27.07 -23.74 1.32
N PRO A 88 27.84 -23.87 0.21
CA PRO A 88 28.19 -22.74 -0.65
C PRO A 88 26.97 -21.93 -1.15
N LYS A 89 25.83 -22.60 -1.36
CA LYS A 89 24.58 -21.95 -1.77
C LYS A 89 24.02 -21.02 -0.69
N ILE A 90 24.17 -21.37 0.59
CA ILE A 90 23.73 -20.52 1.71
C ILE A 90 24.66 -19.31 1.83
N VAL A 91 25.97 -19.55 1.75
CA VAL A 91 26.99 -18.50 1.82
C VAL A 91 26.81 -17.48 0.68
N ASP A 92 26.63 -17.93 -0.56
CA ASP A 92 26.41 -17.02 -1.71
C ASP A 92 25.15 -16.14 -1.56
N ARG A 93 24.13 -16.59 -0.82
CA ARG A 93 22.93 -15.78 -0.54
C ARG A 93 23.18 -14.61 0.41
N THR A 94 24.32 -14.56 1.09
CA THR A 94 24.69 -13.47 2.01
C THR A 94 25.45 -12.34 1.30
N LYS A 95 25.79 -12.49 0.01
CA LYS A 95 26.55 -11.48 -0.76
C LYS A 95 25.89 -10.12 -0.88
N ASN A 96 24.56 -10.06 -0.73
CA ASN A 96 23.85 -8.80 -0.62
C ASN A 96 24.30 -7.98 0.60
N PHE A 97 24.66 -8.65 1.71
CA PHE A 97 25.19 -7.99 2.89
C PHE A 97 26.62 -7.50 2.70
N PHE A 98 27.44 -8.17 1.90
CA PHE A 98 28.74 -7.62 1.50
C PHE A 98 28.57 -6.29 0.78
N ALA A 99 27.70 -6.23 -0.22
CA ALA A 99 27.41 -4.97 -0.91
C ALA A 99 26.87 -3.90 0.06
N LEU A 100 25.98 -4.28 0.99
CA LEU A 100 25.44 -3.36 2.00
C LEU A 100 26.54 -2.83 2.93
N GLY A 101 27.45 -3.69 3.40
CA GLY A 101 28.58 -3.30 4.24
C GLY A 101 29.50 -2.31 3.54
N LEU A 102 29.77 -2.54 2.26
CA LEU A 102 30.55 -1.61 1.44
C LEU A 102 29.84 -0.25 1.30
N LEU A 103 28.53 -0.24 1.05
CA LEU A 103 27.75 1.00 1.01
C LEU A 103 27.73 1.72 2.36
N PHE A 104 27.66 0.99 3.48
CA PHE A 104 27.76 1.60 4.80
C PHE A 104 29.10 2.29 5.02
N TRP A 105 30.18 1.73 4.50
CA TRP A 105 31.49 2.37 4.57
C TRP A 105 31.54 3.65 3.70
N ILE A 106 31.09 3.57 2.44
CA ILE A 106 31.05 4.71 1.48
C ILE A 106 30.25 5.89 2.06
N TYR A 107 29.11 5.62 2.69
CA TYR A 107 28.18 6.64 3.21
C TYR A 107 28.32 6.95 4.71
N ASP A 108 29.40 6.48 5.35
CA ASP A 108 29.68 6.68 6.77
C ASP A 108 28.50 6.32 7.69
N ARG A 109 27.90 5.16 7.43
CA ARG A 109 26.73 4.64 8.17
C ARG A 109 27.15 3.58 9.20
N PRO A 110 26.52 3.56 10.38
CA PRO A 110 26.78 2.53 11.38
C PRO A 110 26.21 1.18 10.93
N THR A 111 26.96 0.10 11.18
CA THR A 111 26.55 -1.28 10.83
C THR A 111 25.72 -1.95 11.92
N GLN A 112 25.87 -1.52 13.19
CA GLN A 112 25.25 -2.15 14.35
C GLN A 112 23.73 -2.31 14.26
N PRO A 113 22.93 -1.30 13.83
CA PRO A 113 21.48 -1.47 13.75
C PRO A 113 21.05 -2.61 12.82
N THR A 114 21.80 -2.86 11.75
CA THR A 114 21.54 -3.98 10.84
C THR A 114 21.92 -5.32 11.46
N LYS A 115 22.99 -5.38 12.26
CA LYS A 115 23.37 -6.59 13.03
C LYS A 115 22.28 -6.95 14.04
N ASP A 116 21.77 -5.95 14.77
CA ASP A 116 20.69 -6.15 15.76
C ASP A 116 19.41 -6.66 15.06
N TRP A 117 19.07 -6.10 13.90
CA TRP A 117 17.93 -6.57 13.11
C TRP A 117 18.13 -8.00 12.57
N LEU A 118 19.34 -8.36 12.14
CA LEU A 118 19.66 -9.74 11.72
C LEU A 118 19.44 -10.74 12.86
N ALA A 119 19.87 -10.38 14.08
CA ALA A 119 19.68 -11.20 15.27
C ALA A 119 18.20 -11.45 15.57
N ILE A 120 17.33 -10.44 15.38
CA ILE A 120 15.88 -10.59 15.54
C ILE A 120 15.29 -11.43 14.41
N LYS A 121 15.61 -11.10 13.14
CA LYS A 121 15.02 -11.74 11.96
C LYS A 121 15.35 -13.22 11.86
N PHE A 122 16.58 -13.60 12.17
CA PHE A 122 17.07 -14.96 12.10
C PHE A 122 17.35 -15.55 13.49
N ALA A 123 16.64 -15.10 14.52
CA ALA A 123 16.80 -15.57 15.91
C ALA A 123 16.78 -17.10 16.06
N LYS A 124 16.05 -17.80 15.18
CA LYS A 124 15.95 -19.27 15.17
C LYS A 124 17.07 -19.99 14.41
N LYS A 125 17.97 -19.24 13.75
CA LYS A 125 19.04 -19.73 12.86
C LYS A 125 20.31 -18.90 13.07
N PRO A 126 20.99 -19.03 14.22
CA PRO A 126 22.15 -18.21 14.58
C PRO A 126 23.29 -18.30 13.57
N GLU A 127 23.46 -19.46 12.90
CA GLU A 127 24.44 -19.65 11.84
C GLU A 127 24.21 -18.73 10.64
N LEU A 128 22.95 -18.38 10.35
CA LEU A 128 22.62 -17.40 9.31
C LEU A 128 22.88 -15.97 9.78
N VAL A 129 22.67 -15.67 11.06
CA VAL A 129 23.02 -14.35 11.62
C VAL A 129 24.51 -14.13 11.45
N GLU A 130 25.32 -15.08 11.91
CA GLU A 130 26.78 -15.02 11.83
C GLU A 130 27.26 -14.86 10.39
N ALA A 131 26.77 -15.68 9.46
CA ALA A 131 27.16 -15.59 8.05
C ALA A 131 26.83 -14.23 7.41
N ASN A 132 25.64 -13.67 7.68
CA ASN A 132 25.27 -12.36 7.15
C ASN A 132 26.07 -11.22 7.79
N VAL A 133 26.38 -11.32 9.10
CA VAL A 133 27.22 -10.34 9.80
C VAL A 133 28.65 -10.37 9.24
N ARG A 134 29.26 -11.55 9.07
CA ARG A 134 30.60 -11.68 8.50
C ARG A 134 30.67 -11.19 7.06
N ALA A 135 29.65 -11.50 6.24
CA ALA A 135 29.56 -10.96 4.88
C ALA A 135 29.50 -9.43 4.87
N MET A 136 28.71 -8.83 5.77
CA MET A 136 28.60 -7.38 5.92
C MET A 136 29.92 -6.74 6.38
N ASP A 137 30.54 -7.31 7.40
CA ASP A 137 31.81 -6.81 7.95
C ASP A 137 32.94 -6.95 6.91
N ALA A 138 32.97 -8.03 6.13
CA ALA A 138 33.89 -8.18 5.01
C ALA A 138 33.71 -7.07 3.95
N GLY A 139 32.48 -6.69 3.65
CA GLY A 139 32.19 -5.57 2.74
C GLY A 139 32.63 -4.22 3.29
N TYR A 140 32.38 -3.96 4.57
CA TYR A 140 32.80 -2.73 5.24
C TYR A 140 34.33 -2.63 5.28
N ASN A 141 35.01 -3.70 5.71
CA ASN A 141 36.46 -3.78 5.79
C ASN A 141 37.13 -3.69 4.42
N TYR A 142 36.49 -4.19 3.36
CA TYR A 142 36.96 -4.02 1.99
C TYR A 142 37.05 -2.54 1.60
N GLY A 143 36.04 -1.73 1.95
CA GLY A 143 36.09 -0.28 1.75
C GLY A 143 37.26 0.37 2.49
N GLU A 144 37.44 0.01 3.77
CA GLU A 144 38.49 0.55 4.64
C GLU A 144 39.92 0.23 4.14
N THR A 145 40.12 -0.96 3.58
CA THR A 145 41.48 -1.48 3.32
C THR A 145 41.97 -1.31 1.90
N THR A 146 41.08 -1.15 0.92
CA THR A 146 41.48 -1.19 -0.50
C THR A 146 41.89 0.16 -1.06
N GLU A 147 41.60 1.27 -0.36
CA GLU A 147 41.88 2.65 -0.78
C GLU A 147 41.36 3.01 -2.20
N ILE A 148 40.54 2.16 -2.82
CA ILE A 148 40.05 2.35 -4.19
C ILE A 148 38.96 3.44 -4.29
N PHE A 149 38.32 3.77 -3.16
CA PHE A 149 37.28 4.78 -3.10
C PHE A 149 37.86 6.10 -2.60
N THR A 150 37.84 7.10 -3.47
CA THR A 150 38.47 8.42 -3.21
C THR A 150 37.61 9.36 -2.37
N THR A 151 36.31 9.07 -2.23
CA THR A 151 35.35 9.96 -1.56
C THR A 151 34.47 9.17 -0.61
N ARG A 152 34.35 9.65 0.65
CA ARG A 152 33.33 9.22 1.60
C ARG A 152 32.29 10.32 1.76
N TYR A 153 31.03 9.93 1.73
CA TYR A 153 29.90 10.84 1.95
C TYR A 153 29.42 10.69 3.38
N LYS A 154 29.18 11.81 4.07
CA LYS A 154 28.56 11.78 5.40
C LYS A 154 27.07 12.04 5.28
N VAL A 155 26.27 11.02 5.59
CA VAL A 155 24.81 11.16 5.64
C VAL A 155 24.40 11.55 7.06
N ASP A 156 24.13 12.82 7.29
CA ASP A 156 23.67 13.32 8.59
C ASP A 156 22.37 12.67 9.06
N LYS A 157 22.19 12.59 10.38
CA LYS A 157 20.93 12.14 10.98
C LYS A 157 19.77 13.02 10.50
N ALA A 158 18.63 12.38 10.25
CA ALA A 158 17.40 13.10 9.95
C ALA A 158 16.97 13.94 11.16
N SER A 159 16.55 15.17 10.92
CA SER A 159 15.96 16.04 11.95
C SER A 159 14.46 15.79 11.97
N LEU A 160 14.03 14.79 12.73
CA LEU A 160 12.62 14.42 12.88
C LEU A 160 12.06 14.95 14.22
N PRO A 161 10.77 15.31 14.28
CA PRO A 161 10.09 15.55 15.55
C PRO A 161 10.28 14.38 16.53
N PRO A 162 10.29 14.62 17.86
CA PRO A 162 10.32 13.52 18.83
C PRO A 162 9.09 12.62 18.69
N GLY A 163 9.31 11.30 18.69
CA GLY A 163 8.23 10.33 18.58
C GLY A 163 8.74 8.92 18.35
N THR A 164 7.80 7.96 18.29
CA THR A 164 8.10 6.59 17.90
C THR A 164 7.95 6.45 16.39
N TYR A 165 9.02 6.06 15.72
CA TYR A 165 9.04 5.89 14.26
C TYR A 165 9.21 4.43 13.88
N ARG A 166 8.61 4.06 12.76
CA ARG A 166 8.86 2.79 12.07
C ARG A 166 8.90 3.03 10.57
N ASN A 167 9.57 2.16 9.83
CA ASN A 167 9.33 2.12 8.39
C ASN A 167 7.93 1.51 8.14
N VAL A 168 7.18 2.10 7.21
CA VAL A 168 5.87 1.62 6.82
C VAL A 168 5.75 1.57 5.30
N VAL A 169 5.11 0.53 4.79
CA VAL A 169 4.78 0.37 3.36
C VAL A 169 3.33 0.79 3.15
N GLY A 170 3.00 1.45 2.04
CA GLY A 170 1.69 2.09 1.87
C GLY A 170 0.49 1.18 2.01
N ASN A 171 0.46 0.00 1.38
CA ASN A 171 -0.65 -0.95 1.54
C ASN A 171 -0.80 -1.45 2.98
N TYR A 172 0.32 -1.58 3.70
CA TYR A 172 0.33 -1.97 5.10
C TYR A 172 -0.17 -0.82 6.00
N ALA A 173 0.25 0.42 5.73
CA ALA A 173 -0.25 1.62 6.38
C ALA A 173 -1.76 1.78 6.19
N LEU A 174 -2.24 1.61 4.96
CA LEU A 174 -3.66 1.61 4.61
C LEU A 174 -4.44 0.59 5.44
N SER A 175 -3.95 -0.65 5.50
CA SER A 175 -4.57 -1.72 6.28
C SER A 175 -4.62 -1.38 7.77
N MET A 176 -3.57 -0.75 8.32
CA MET A 176 -3.58 -0.26 9.70
C MET A 176 -4.61 0.85 9.91
N GLY A 177 -4.77 1.77 8.96
CA GLY A 177 -5.77 2.85 9.02
C GLY A 177 -7.20 2.32 9.04
N LEU A 178 -7.49 1.32 8.20
CA LEU A 178 -8.77 0.61 8.20
C LEU A 178 -9.05 -0.10 9.54
N ALA A 179 -8.05 -0.79 10.09
CA ALA A 179 -8.17 -1.47 11.38
C ALA A 179 -8.39 -0.46 12.53
N ALA A 180 -7.64 0.64 12.54
CA ALA A 180 -7.80 1.71 13.52
C ALA A 180 -9.19 2.36 13.43
N ALA A 181 -9.73 2.57 12.23
CA ALA A 181 -11.09 3.08 12.04
C ALA A 181 -12.15 2.11 12.57
N ALA A 182 -11.97 0.80 12.34
CA ALA A 182 -12.85 -0.24 12.89
C ALA A 182 -12.82 -0.24 14.43
N GLU A 183 -11.63 -0.18 15.02
CA GLU A 183 -11.46 -0.10 16.47
C GLU A 183 -12.09 1.18 17.06
N ARG A 184 -11.82 2.35 16.46
CA ARG A 184 -12.36 3.64 16.93
C ARG A 184 -13.87 3.76 16.76
N SER A 185 -14.44 3.19 15.69
CA SER A 185 -15.89 3.12 15.47
C SER A 185 -16.58 2.00 16.26
N LYS A 186 -15.80 1.08 16.84
CA LYS A 186 -16.28 -0.16 17.49
C LYS A 186 -17.11 -1.05 16.56
N LEU A 187 -16.87 -0.96 15.26
CA LEU A 187 -17.51 -1.79 14.25
C LEU A 187 -16.62 -2.96 13.90
N ASN A 188 -17.24 -4.10 13.56
CA ASN A 188 -16.52 -5.14 12.86
C ASN A 188 -16.18 -4.65 11.45
N LEU A 189 -14.98 -4.98 10.98
CA LEU A 189 -14.58 -4.74 9.60
C LEU A 189 -14.85 -6.00 8.78
N PHE A 190 -15.54 -5.82 7.64
CA PHE A 190 -15.68 -6.86 6.64
C PHE A 190 -14.98 -6.43 5.35
N TYR A 191 -13.98 -7.20 4.96
CA TYR A 191 -13.30 -7.05 3.68
C TYR A 191 -13.81 -8.11 2.69
N GLY A 192 -14.30 -7.68 1.53
CA GLY A 192 -14.67 -8.57 0.43
C GLY A 192 -14.01 -8.13 -0.87
N GLY A 193 -13.37 -9.05 -1.60
CA GLY A 193 -12.70 -8.69 -2.86
C GLY A 193 -12.07 -9.86 -3.60
N TYR A 194 -11.55 -9.56 -4.79
CA TYR A 194 -10.83 -10.49 -5.65
C TYR A 194 -9.34 -10.09 -5.72
N PRO A 195 -8.38 -11.03 -5.67
CA PRO A 195 -6.96 -10.70 -5.73
C PRO A 195 -6.58 -10.03 -7.06
N ILE A 196 -5.98 -8.84 -6.98
CA ILE A 196 -5.47 -8.10 -8.14
C ILE A 196 -4.24 -7.27 -7.73
N THR A 197 -3.19 -7.29 -8.55
CA THR A 197 -2.00 -6.43 -8.34
C THR A 197 -2.33 -4.96 -8.61
N PRO A 198 -1.92 -3.99 -7.76
CA PRO A 198 -1.13 -4.12 -6.54
C PRO A 198 -1.95 -4.11 -5.24
N ALA A 199 -3.25 -4.43 -5.27
CA ALA A 199 -4.15 -4.35 -4.11
C ALA A 199 -4.15 -5.60 -3.20
N SER A 200 -3.72 -6.77 -3.69
CA SER A 200 -3.82 -8.05 -2.97
C SER A 200 -3.16 -8.05 -1.58
N ASP A 201 -2.11 -7.25 -1.37
CA ASP A 201 -1.42 -7.17 -0.07
C ASP A 201 -2.31 -6.65 1.06
N ILE A 202 -3.36 -5.89 0.73
CA ILE A 202 -4.36 -5.44 1.72
C ILE A 202 -5.15 -6.64 2.24
N LEU A 203 -5.62 -7.53 1.36
CA LEU A 203 -6.30 -8.77 1.76
C LEU A 203 -5.36 -9.66 2.58
N HIS A 204 -4.11 -9.84 2.14
CA HIS A 204 -3.12 -10.62 2.88
C HIS A 204 -2.91 -10.08 4.30
N THR A 205 -2.73 -8.77 4.43
CA THR A 205 -2.52 -8.09 5.73
C THR A 205 -3.75 -8.25 6.63
N LEU A 206 -4.95 -7.88 6.15
CA LEU A 206 -6.18 -7.95 6.93
C LEU A 206 -6.55 -9.39 7.33
N SER A 207 -6.28 -10.37 6.46
CA SER A 207 -6.55 -11.79 6.76
C SER A 207 -5.64 -12.36 7.84
N ALA A 208 -4.45 -11.78 8.05
CA ALA A 208 -3.58 -12.12 9.18
C ALA A 208 -4.05 -11.47 10.50
N TRP A 209 -4.92 -10.46 10.45
CA TRP A 209 -5.37 -9.66 11.60
C TRP A 209 -6.79 -9.99 12.06
N LYS A 210 -7.25 -11.23 11.85
CA LYS A 210 -8.57 -11.71 12.30
C LYS A 210 -8.82 -11.53 13.81
N HIS A 211 -7.74 -11.51 14.60
CA HIS A 211 -7.81 -11.28 16.05
C HIS A 211 -8.33 -9.87 16.42
N LEU A 212 -8.32 -8.92 15.47
CA LEU A 212 -8.92 -7.59 15.62
C LEU A 212 -10.41 -7.54 15.25
N GLY A 213 -11.09 -8.69 15.14
CA GLY A 213 -12.50 -8.76 14.72
C GLY A 213 -12.73 -8.58 13.21
N ILE A 214 -11.65 -8.60 12.42
CA ILE A 214 -11.69 -8.44 10.96
C ILE A 214 -12.11 -9.75 10.30
N LYS A 215 -13.11 -9.68 9.41
CA LYS A 215 -13.53 -10.77 8.55
C LYS A 215 -13.12 -10.48 7.11
N THR A 216 -12.51 -11.47 6.45
CA THR A 216 -12.09 -11.37 5.05
C THR A 216 -12.77 -12.43 4.21
N PHE A 217 -13.27 -12.04 3.04
CA PHE A 217 -13.86 -12.91 2.04
C PHE A 217 -13.14 -12.71 0.70
N GLN A 218 -12.44 -13.75 0.24
CA GLN A 218 -11.91 -13.79 -1.11
C GLN A 218 -13.02 -14.31 -2.02
N ALA A 219 -13.56 -13.42 -2.84
CA ALA A 219 -14.62 -13.73 -3.78
C ALA A 219 -14.07 -14.37 -5.07
N GLU A 220 -14.97 -14.93 -5.85
CA GLU A 220 -14.74 -15.50 -7.17
C GLU A 220 -14.40 -14.44 -8.23
N ASP A 221 -14.93 -13.21 -8.08
CA ASP A 221 -14.68 -12.06 -8.95
C ASP A 221 -14.92 -10.73 -8.21
N GLU A 222 -14.66 -9.60 -8.90
CA GLU A 222 -14.86 -8.27 -8.33
C GLU A 222 -16.33 -7.91 -8.04
N ILE A 223 -17.29 -8.48 -8.77
CA ILE A 223 -18.72 -8.22 -8.62
C ILE A 223 -19.23 -8.89 -7.34
N ALA A 224 -18.96 -10.18 -7.15
CA ALA A 224 -19.21 -10.92 -5.92
C ALA A 224 -18.50 -10.27 -4.72
N GLY A 225 -17.28 -9.77 -4.94
CA GLY A 225 -16.53 -9.01 -3.94
C GLY A 225 -17.29 -7.78 -3.42
N ILE A 226 -17.67 -6.85 -4.30
CA ILE A 226 -18.35 -5.61 -3.86
C ILE A 226 -19.77 -5.87 -3.33
N THR A 227 -20.51 -6.80 -3.92
CA THR A 227 -21.87 -7.12 -3.48
C THR A 227 -21.89 -7.74 -2.08
N SER A 228 -20.89 -8.58 -1.74
CA SER A 228 -20.72 -9.07 -0.36
C SER A 228 -20.45 -7.94 0.64
N VAL A 229 -19.67 -6.93 0.24
CA VAL A 229 -19.35 -5.75 1.05
C VAL A 229 -20.57 -4.87 1.29
N ILE A 230 -21.41 -4.68 0.26
CA ILE A 230 -22.70 -3.99 0.38
C ILE A 230 -23.60 -4.71 1.39
N GLY A 231 -23.68 -6.04 1.33
CA GLY A 231 -24.42 -6.85 2.32
C GLY A 231 -23.86 -6.69 3.74
N ALA A 232 -22.54 -6.68 3.89
CA ALA A 232 -21.90 -6.45 5.19
C ALA A 232 -22.20 -5.05 5.76
N ALA A 233 -22.15 -4.01 4.92
CA ALA A 233 -22.53 -2.65 5.31
C ALA A 233 -24.02 -2.55 5.69
N PHE A 234 -24.90 -3.23 4.95
CA PHE A 234 -26.32 -3.30 5.29
C PHE A 234 -26.56 -3.93 6.68
N THR A 235 -25.75 -4.91 7.07
CA THR A 235 -25.85 -5.58 8.37
C THR A 235 -25.12 -4.87 9.52
N GLY A 236 -24.54 -3.69 9.30
CA GLY A 236 -23.91 -2.90 10.36
C GLY A 236 -22.40 -3.03 10.47
N SER A 237 -21.73 -3.73 9.55
CA SER A 237 -20.26 -3.79 9.53
C SER A 237 -19.68 -2.62 8.73
N LEU A 238 -18.44 -2.23 9.03
CA LEU A 238 -17.68 -1.36 8.14
C LEU A 238 -17.25 -2.18 6.92
N GLY A 239 -17.91 -1.94 5.79
CA GLY A 239 -17.63 -2.64 4.54
C GLY A 239 -16.41 -2.07 3.81
N VAL A 240 -15.48 -2.93 3.41
CA VAL A 240 -14.28 -2.53 2.64
C VAL A 240 -14.04 -3.47 1.46
N THR A 241 -13.66 -2.91 0.31
CA THR A 241 -13.09 -3.66 -0.81
C THR A 241 -11.84 -2.95 -1.31
N ALA A 242 -10.85 -3.69 -1.81
CA ALA A 242 -9.72 -3.11 -2.52
C ALA A 242 -9.56 -3.75 -3.90
N THR A 243 -9.16 -2.95 -4.88
CA THR A 243 -9.00 -3.37 -6.27
C THR A 243 -8.11 -2.39 -7.04
N SER A 244 -8.08 -2.48 -8.38
CA SER A 244 -7.43 -1.56 -9.30
C SER A 244 -8.37 -1.20 -10.46
N GLY A 245 -7.98 -0.34 -11.41
CA GLY A 245 -8.82 0.19 -12.50
C GLY A 245 -9.78 -0.81 -13.18
N PRO A 246 -9.33 -2.01 -13.61
CA PRO A 246 -10.22 -3.01 -14.21
C PRO A 246 -11.33 -3.48 -13.26
N GLY A 247 -11.00 -3.67 -11.99
CA GLY A 247 -11.97 -4.08 -10.99
C GLY A 247 -12.91 -2.96 -10.57
N ILE A 248 -12.47 -1.69 -10.63
CA ILE A 248 -13.38 -0.54 -10.47
C ILE A 248 -14.42 -0.53 -11.60
N ALA A 249 -14.04 -0.87 -12.83
CA ALA A 249 -14.97 -0.95 -13.95
C ALA A 249 -16.06 -2.01 -13.69
N LEU A 250 -15.66 -3.20 -13.24
CA LEU A 250 -16.59 -4.29 -12.93
C LEU A 250 -17.51 -3.97 -11.74
N LYS A 251 -17.04 -3.17 -10.77
CA LYS A 251 -17.83 -2.78 -9.60
C LYS A 251 -18.83 -1.64 -9.87
N GLY A 252 -18.79 -1.00 -11.04
CA GLY A 252 -19.55 0.23 -11.33
C GLY A 252 -21.05 0.15 -11.03
N GLU A 253 -21.72 -0.93 -11.45
CA GLU A 253 -23.15 -1.13 -11.19
C GLU A 253 -23.45 -1.26 -9.69
N ALA A 254 -22.69 -2.10 -8.98
CA ALA A 254 -22.86 -2.31 -7.54
C ALA A 254 -22.52 -1.06 -6.73
N LEU A 255 -21.56 -0.23 -7.18
CA LEU A 255 -21.31 1.07 -6.57
C LEU A 255 -22.51 2.01 -6.72
N GLY A 256 -23.21 1.97 -7.85
CA GLY A 256 -24.50 2.66 -8.03
C GLY A 256 -25.52 2.21 -6.99
N LEU A 257 -25.63 0.90 -6.74
CA LEU A 257 -26.47 0.35 -5.67
C LEU A 257 -26.06 0.86 -4.28
N ALA A 258 -24.76 0.92 -3.99
CA ALA A 258 -24.27 1.43 -2.70
C ALA A 258 -24.61 2.91 -2.48
N VAL A 259 -24.56 3.74 -3.54
CA VAL A 259 -24.92 5.15 -3.49
C VAL A 259 -26.41 5.33 -3.21
N ILE A 260 -27.29 4.67 -3.96
CA ILE A 260 -28.74 4.83 -3.78
C ILE A 260 -29.27 4.19 -2.49
N ALA A 261 -28.63 3.11 -2.03
CA ALA A 261 -28.92 2.51 -0.73
C ALA A 261 -28.32 3.30 0.46
N GLU A 262 -27.45 4.27 0.18
CA GLU A 262 -26.76 5.12 1.16
C GLU A 262 -26.09 4.29 2.27
N LEU A 263 -25.17 3.40 1.86
CA LEU A 263 -24.46 2.49 2.76
C LEU A 263 -23.00 2.92 3.01
N PRO A 264 -22.51 2.84 4.25
CA PRO A 264 -21.16 3.25 4.61
C PRO A 264 -20.15 2.15 4.26
N LEU A 265 -19.46 2.32 3.12
CA LEU A 265 -18.38 1.42 2.71
C LEU A 265 -17.21 2.18 2.08
N VAL A 266 -16.02 1.58 2.11
CA VAL A 266 -14.81 2.13 1.49
C VAL A 266 -14.35 1.23 0.36
N VAL A 267 -14.11 1.84 -0.80
CA VAL A 267 -13.60 1.17 -2.00
C VAL A 267 -12.23 1.74 -2.30
N VAL A 268 -11.20 0.93 -2.07
CA VAL A 268 -9.81 1.30 -2.30
C VAL A 268 -9.46 0.97 -3.75
N ASN A 269 -9.13 2.00 -4.54
CA ASN A 269 -8.54 1.85 -5.86
C ASN A 269 -7.02 2.05 -5.77
N VAL A 270 -6.27 0.96 -5.81
CA VAL A 270 -4.82 0.99 -5.95
C VAL A 270 -4.49 1.08 -7.44
N GLN A 271 -4.36 2.31 -7.92
CA GLN A 271 -4.19 2.61 -9.35
C GLN A 271 -2.91 2.00 -9.92
N ARG A 272 -2.99 1.56 -11.18
CA ARG A 272 -1.87 1.01 -11.96
C ARG A 272 -2.01 1.43 -13.42
N GLY A 273 -0.97 1.27 -14.23
CA GLY A 273 -0.99 1.66 -15.65
C GLY A 273 -2.15 1.02 -16.41
N GLY A 274 -2.97 1.84 -17.06
CA GLY A 274 -4.08 1.43 -17.94
C GLY A 274 -3.75 1.62 -19.43
N PRO A 275 -4.76 1.58 -20.33
CA PRO A 275 -6.13 1.09 -20.13
C PRO A 275 -6.22 -0.46 -20.18
N SER A 276 -7.40 -1.01 -19.86
CA SER A 276 -7.65 -2.47 -19.80
C SER A 276 -6.67 -3.15 -18.82
N THR A 277 -6.06 -4.29 -19.16
CA THR A 277 -5.02 -4.93 -18.34
C THR A 277 -3.86 -3.97 -18.06
N GLY A 278 -3.52 -3.14 -19.05
CA GLY A 278 -2.48 -2.13 -19.01
C GLY A 278 -1.12 -2.68 -18.59
N LEU A 279 -0.51 -2.05 -17.58
CA LEU A 279 0.80 -2.36 -17.03
C LEU A 279 0.65 -2.69 -15.53
N PRO A 280 0.33 -3.95 -15.16
CA PRO A 280 -0.07 -4.30 -13.79
C PRO A 280 0.94 -3.95 -12.69
N THR A 281 2.22 -3.80 -13.05
CA THR A 281 3.34 -3.51 -12.14
C THR A 281 3.88 -2.10 -12.29
N LYS A 282 3.28 -1.25 -13.14
CA LYS A 282 3.69 0.14 -13.32
C LYS A 282 2.67 1.08 -12.69
N THR A 283 3.19 2.15 -12.10
CA THR A 283 2.40 3.18 -11.44
C THR A 283 1.81 4.13 -12.48
N GLU A 284 0.53 4.47 -12.28
CA GLU A 284 -0.16 5.53 -13.02
C GLU A 284 -1.31 6.03 -12.15
N GLN A 285 -1.74 7.28 -12.35
CA GLN A 285 -2.86 7.90 -11.63
C GLN A 285 -3.95 8.33 -12.63
N SER A 286 -4.38 7.40 -13.48
CA SER A 286 -5.29 7.67 -14.61
C SER A 286 -6.75 7.32 -14.34
N ASP A 287 -7.09 6.81 -13.15
CA ASP A 287 -8.44 6.34 -12.85
C ASP A 287 -9.35 7.45 -12.27
N LEU A 288 -8.88 8.70 -12.11
CA LEU A 288 -9.68 9.77 -11.49
C LEU A 288 -11.03 10.01 -12.20
N LEU A 289 -11.06 10.00 -13.53
CA LEU A 289 -12.31 10.20 -14.26
C LEU A 289 -13.25 8.99 -14.12
N GLN A 290 -12.70 7.77 -14.07
CA GLN A 290 -13.48 6.57 -13.79
C GLN A 290 -14.03 6.60 -12.35
N ALA A 291 -13.23 7.08 -11.40
CA ALA A 291 -13.63 7.32 -10.02
C ALA A 291 -14.79 8.31 -9.92
N MET A 292 -14.77 9.40 -10.68
CA MET A 292 -15.80 10.44 -10.67
C MET A 292 -17.07 10.06 -11.46
N TYR A 293 -16.92 9.40 -12.61
CA TYR A 293 -17.99 9.27 -13.61
C TYR A 293 -18.25 7.83 -14.07
N GLY A 294 -17.59 6.82 -13.50
CA GLY A 294 -17.70 5.41 -13.92
C GLY A 294 -19.00 4.70 -13.53
N ARG A 295 -20.01 5.41 -13.03
CA ARG A 295 -21.31 4.89 -12.60
C ARG A 295 -22.41 5.49 -13.47
N ASN A 296 -23.50 4.76 -13.67
CA ASN A 296 -24.65 5.24 -14.42
C ASN A 296 -25.51 6.22 -13.59
N GLY A 297 -26.05 7.25 -14.26
CA GLY A 297 -26.86 8.31 -13.62
C GLY A 297 -26.06 9.24 -12.71
N GLU A 298 -26.74 10.16 -12.03
CA GLU A 298 -26.15 11.05 -11.03
C GLU A 298 -25.85 10.27 -9.73
N ALA A 299 -24.71 9.60 -9.69
CA ALA A 299 -24.25 8.80 -8.56
C ALA A 299 -22.95 9.36 -7.93
N PRO A 300 -23.04 10.49 -7.20
CA PRO A 300 -21.87 11.14 -6.60
C PRO A 300 -21.32 10.29 -5.45
N MET A 301 -19.99 10.29 -5.31
CA MET A 301 -19.27 9.64 -4.21
C MET A 301 -18.12 10.55 -3.76
N PRO A 302 -17.84 10.66 -2.45
CA PRO A 302 -16.61 11.28 -1.99
C PRO A 302 -15.40 10.50 -2.51
N VAL A 303 -14.41 11.22 -3.03
CA VAL A 303 -13.15 10.66 -3.52
C VAL A 303 -12.01 11.29 -2.73
N ILE A 304 -11.22 10.45 -2.07
CA ILE A 304 -10.02 10.85 -1.31
C ILE A 304 -8.81 10.25 -2.03
N ALA A 305 -7.68 10.94 -2.03
CA ALA A 305 -6.43 10.39 -2.55
C ALA A 305 -5.32 10.49 -1.50
N SER A 306 -4.54 9.42 -1.34
CA SER A 306 -3.33 9.42 -0.50
C SER A 306 -2.17 10.16 -1.18
N SER A 307 -1.30 10.78 -0.39
CA SER A 307 -0.14 11.55 -0.88
C SER A 307 1.22 10.87 -0.64
N THR A 308 1.35 10.08 0.42
CA THR A 308 2.58 9.34 0.77
C THR A 308 2.25 7.95 1.31
N PRO A 309 3.22 7.01 1.40
CA PRO A 309 3.00 5.70 2.01
C PRO A 309 2.44 5.76 3.44
N GLY A 310 2.89 6.70 4.27
CA GLY A 310 2.36 6.93 5.61
C GLY A 310 0.98 7.58 5.62
N ASP A 311 0.71 8.49 4.68
CA ASP A 311 -0.60 9.13 4.51
C ASP A 311 -1.70 8.14 4.12
N CYS A 312 -1.37 7.01 3.49
CA CYS A 312 -2.31 5.92 3.26
C CYS A 312 -3.04 5.45 4.54
N PHE A 313 -2.40 5.54 5.72
CA PHE A 313 -3.07 5.29 7.00
C PHE A 313 -4.18 6.32 7.27
N TYR A 314 -3.84 7.61 7.19
CA TYR A 314 -4.75 8.70 7.54
C TYR A 314 -5.87 8.85 6.51
N ALA A 315 -5.57 8.69 5.22
CA ALA A 315 -6.56 8.71 4.16
C ALA A 315 -7.58 7.56 4.28
N ALA A 316 -7.13 6.36 4.66
CA ALA A 316 -8.02 5.24 4.94
C ALA A 316 -8.91 5.50 6.16
N TYR A 317 -8.34 6.02 7.24
CA TYR A 317 -9.08 6.38 8.45
C TYR A 317 -10.15 7.44 8.15
N GLU A 318 -9.78 8.48 7.41
CA GLU A 318 -10.69 9.56 7.00
C GLU A 318 -11.78 9.06 6.04
N ALA A 319 -11.44 8.17 5.09
CA ALA A 319 -12.42 7.55 4.21
C ALA A 319 -13.49 6.79 5.00
N CYS A 320 -13.10 6.01 6.02
CA CYS A 320 -14.04 5.34 6.91
C CYS A 320 -14.89 6.34 7.71
N ARG A 321 -14.28 7.41 8.22
CA ARG A 321 -14.99 8.45 8.97
C ARG A 321 -16.04 9.15 8.12
N ILE A 322 -15.71 9.52 6.88
CA ILE A 322 -16.65 10.12 5.93
C ILE A 322 -17.76 9.12 5.58
N ALA A 323 -17.41 7.88 5.26
CA ALA A 323 -18.38 6.85 4.88
C ALA A 323 -19.46 6.66 5.96
N ILE A 324 -19.02 6.53 7.23
CA ILE A 324 -19.92 6.35 8.38
C ILE A 324 -20.70 7.64 8.69
N LYS A 325 -20.03 8.79 8.76
CA LYS A 325 -20.66 10.06 9.17
C LYS A 325 -21.76 10.50 8.20
N TYR A 326 -21.54 10.28 6.91
CA TYR A 326 -22.46 10.70 5.86
C TYR A 326 -23.28 9.53 5.29
N MET A 327 -23.10 8.29 5.75
CA MET A 327 -23.82 7.11 5.23
C MET A 327 -23.74 7.04 3.69
N THR A 328 -22.52 6.99 3.17
CA THR A 328 -22.25 6.99 1.73
C THR A 328 -21.04 6.12 1.42
N PRO A 329 -20.98 5.47 0.25
CA PRO A 329 -19.74 4.83 -0.17
C PRO A 329 -18.68 5.89 -0.46
N VAL A 330 -17.43 5.61 -0.11
CA VAL A 330 -16.26 6.49 -0.35
C VAL A 330 -15.24 5.75 -1.20
N LEU A 331 -14.72 6.43 -2.23
CA LEU A 331 -13.60 5.93 -3.02
C LEU A 331 -12.28 6.47 -2.46
N LEU A 332 -11.33 5.58 -2.16
CA LEU A 332 -9.97 5.95 -1.76
C LEU A 332 -9.01 5.60 -2.88
N LEU A 333 -8.41 6.62 -3.48
CA LEU A 333 -7.36 6.49 -4.48
C LEU A 333 -6.00 6.40 -3.81
N THR A 334 -5.27 5.36 -4.17
CA THR A 334 -3.81 5.27 -3.99
C THR A 334 -3.23 4.79 -5.32
N ASP A 335 -1.96 4.40 -5.37
CA ASP A 335 -1.33 3.93 -6.60
C ASP A 335 -0.23 2.92 -6.32
N GLY A 336 0.25 2.25 -7.38
CA GLY A 336 1.30 1.25 -7.28
C GLY A 336 2.63 1.76 -6.70
N TYR A 337 2.91 3.06 -6.76
CA TYR A 337 4.11 3.63 -6.16
C TYR A 337 3.94 3.76 -4.65
N LEU A 338 2.84 4.37 -4.19
CA LEU A 338 2.54 4.50 -2.76
C LEU A 338 2.35 3.13 -2.10
N ALA A 339 1.62 2.22 -2.77
CA ALA A 339 1.33 0.89 -2.28
C ALA A 339 2.58 0.09 -1.90
N ASN A 340 3.63 0.19 -2.72
CA ASN A 340 4.90 -0.53 -2.56
C ASN A 340 6.01 0.32 -1.93
N GLY A 341 5.86 1.64 -1.95
CA GLY A 341 6.80 2.60 -1.39
C GLY A 341 6.85 2.48 0.13
N SER A 342 8.01 2.79 0.70
CA SER A 342 8.21 2.77 2.14
C SER A 342 8.84 4.07 2.63
N GLU A 343 8.38 4.58 3.76
CA GLU A 343 8.94 5.77 4.38
C GLU A 343 9.05 5.64 5.92
N PRO A 344 9.98 6.36 6.56
CA PRO A 344 9.94 6.56 8.00
C PRO A 344 8.65 7.25 8.40
N TRP A 345 7.83 6.58 9.19
CA TRP A 345 6.51 7.05 9.59
C TRP A 345 6.41 7.15 11.10
N GLN A 346 5.94 8.30 11.57
CA GLN A 346 5.63 8.51 12.98
C GLN A 346 4.36 7.73 13.32
N VAL A 347 4.49 6.80 14.26
CA VAL A 347 3.36 5.98 14.70
C VAL A 347 2.35 6.87 15.42
N PRO A 348 1.09 6.95 14.96
CA PRO A 348 0.06 7.77 15.59
C PRO A 348 -0.33 7.17 16.93
N VAL A 349 -0.67 8.05 17.86
CA VAL A 349 -1.35 7.66 19.10
C VAL A 349 -2.83 7.48 18.78
N VAL A 350 -3.35 6.27 18.99
CA VAL A 350 -4.73 5.91 18.60
C VAL A 350 -5.78 6.79 19.27
N ASP A 351 -5.54 7.21 20.51
CA ASP A 351 -6.46 8.07 21.27
C ASP A 351 -6.57 9.49 20.70
N ASP A 352 -5.53 9.96 20.01
CA ASP A 352 -5.50 11.28 19.36
C ASP A 352 -6.24 11.28 18.01
N LEU A 353 -6.61 10.11 17.49
CA LEU A 353 -7.35 10.02 16.23
C LEU A 353 -8.79 10.57 16.39
N PRO A 354 -9.29 11.34 15.41
CA PRO A 354 -10.64 11.90 15.45
C PRO A 354 -11.70 10.83 15.73
N SER A 355 -12.66 11.07 16.61
CA SER A 355 -13.70 10.07 16.92
C SER A 355 -14.52 9.70 15.68
N ILE A 356 -14.98 8.45 15.64
CA ILE A 356 -15.92 7.95 14.64
C ILE A 356 -17.20 7.55 15.38
N ASP A 357 -18.15 8.49 15.46
CA ASP A 357 -19.39 8.29 16.17
C ASP A 357 -20.36 7.45 15.33
N VAL A 358 -20.68 6.25 15.80
CA VAL A 358 -21.68 5.38 15.17
C VAL A 358 -22.96 5.39 16.01
N LYS A 359 -24.09 5.67 15.37
CA LYS A 359 -25.41 5.51 15.98
C LYS A 359 -26.29 4.67 15.07
N PHE A 360 -26.52 3.42 15.47
CA PHE A 360 -27.56 2.61 14.87
C PHE A 360 -28.95 3.16 15.25
N ALA A 361 -29.90 3.00 14.35
CA ALA A 361 -31.29 3.31 14.61
C ALA A 361 -31.81 2.41 15.74
N ASP A 362 -32.67 3.00 16.56
CA ASP A 362 -33.36 2.34 17.67
C ASP A 362 -34.80 2.84 17.72
N LYS A 363 -35.57 2.45 18.75
CA LYS A 363 -36.98 2.86 18.89
C LYS A 363 -37.17 4.37 19.05
N SER A 364 -36.13 5.13 19.43
CA SER A 364 -36.20 6.61 19.44
C SER A 364 -36.17 7.22 18.04
N SER A 365 -35.89 6.41 17.01
CA SER A 365 -35.87 6.82 15.60
C SER A 365 -37.23 6.67 14.91
N LEU A 366 -38.26 6.20 15.62
CA LEU A 366 -39.62 6.06 15.11
C LEU A 366 -40.30 7.43 15.01
N VAL A 367 -41.05 7.63 13.93
CA VAL A 367 -41.96 8.77 13.73
C VAL A 367 -43.37 8.19 13.70
N ASP A 368 -44.22 8.64 14.63
CA ASP A 368 -45.60 8.14 14.78
C ASP A 368 -45.71 6.60 14.85
N GLY A 369 -44.72 5.97 15.49
CA GLY A 369 -44.65 4.52 15.65
C GLY A 369 -44.14 3.74 14.43
N GLN A 370 -43.70 4.43 13.37
CA GLN A 370 -43.14 3.81 12.16
C GLN A 370 -41.69 4.22 11.95
N PHE A 371 -40.88 3.30 11.43
CA PHE A 371 -39.50 3.60 11.08
C PHE A 371 -39.41 4.24 9.70
N MET A 372 -38.75 5.40 9.63
CA MET A 372 -38.58 6.20 8.41
C MET A 372 -37.13 6.08 7.92
N PRO A 373 -36.82 5.12 7.02
CA PRO A 373 -35.45 4.75 6.67
C PRO A 373 -34.67 5.83 5.92
N TYR A 374 -35.34 6.86 5.39
CA TYR A 374 -34.73 8.01 4.70
C TYR A 374 -34.92 9.33 5.47
N LEU A 375 -35.34 9.29 6.75
CA LEU A 375 -35.43 10.49 7.57
C LEU A 375 -34.05 11.15 7.71
N ARG A 376 -33.90 12.42 7.34
CA ARG A 376 -32.58 13.03 7.20
C ARG A 376 -32.05 13.63 8.51
N ASN A 377 -30.78 13.37 8.82
CA ASN A 377 -30.05 14.17 9.78
C ASN A 377 -29.88 15.62 9.25
N LYS A 378 -30.30 16.63 10.01
CA LYS A 378 -30.27 18.03 9.55
C LYS A 378 -28.87 18.59 9.23
N LYS A 379 -27.81 18.01 9.80
CA LYS A 379 -26.42 18.47 9.60
C LYS A 379 -25.69 17.67 8.52
N THR A 380 -25.90 16.35 8.47
CA THR A 380 -25.14 15.47 7.58
C THR A 380 -25.95 14.95 6.41
N LEU A 381 -27.28 15.13 6.41
CA LEU A 381 -28.24 14.51 5.49
C LEU A 381 -28.19 12.98 5.46
N ALA A 382 -27.42 12.36 6.36
CA ALA A 382 -27.35 10.93 6.53
C ALA A 382 -28.70 10.38 7.00
N ARG A 383 -29.06 9.22 6.47
CA ARG A 383 -30.22 8.45 6.93
C ARG A 383 -29.89 7.62 8.19
N PRO A 384 -30.87 7.20 9.00
CA PRO A 384 -30.65 6.29 10.11
C PRO A 384 -30.15 4.93 9.65
N TRP A 385 -29.16 4.39 10.36
CA TRP A 385 -28.62 3.06 10.07
C TRP A 385 -29.32 2.01 10.93
N ALA A 386 -30.42 1.43 10.45
CA ALA A 386 -31.03 0.26 11.07
C ALA A 386 -30.37 -1.02 10.55
N ILE A 387 -30.16 -2.00 11.44
CA ILE A 387 -29.64 -3.32 11.06
C ILE A 387 -30.76 -4.38 11.09
N PRO A 388 -30.66 -5.44 10.27
CA PRO A 388 -31.67 -6.49 10.23
C PRO A 388 -31.88 -7.18 11.59
N GLY A 389 -33.14 -7.59 11.86
CA GLY A 389 -33.52 -8.31 13.07
C GLY A 389 -33.96 -7.43 14.25
N MET A 390 -33.91 -6.11 14.10
CA MET A 390 -34.43 -5.17 15.09
C MET A 390 -35.96 -5.02 14.96
N LYS A 391 -36.68 -5.41 16.01
CA LYS A 391 -38.15 -5.29 16.10
C LYS A 391 -38.58 -3.83 15.91
N ASP A 392 -39.62 -3.62 15.10
CA ASP A 392 -40.25 -2.31 14.80
C ASP A 392 -39.39 -1.40 13.88
N LEU A 393 -38.24 -1.87 13.38
CA LEU A 393 -37.35 -1.14 12.45
C LEU A 393 -37.25 -1.82 11.08
N GLU A 394 -38.25 -2.62 10.72
CA GLU A 394 -38.32 -3.29 9.43
C GLU A 394 -38.38 -2.26 8.29
N HIS A 395 -37.49 -2.39 7.31
CA HIS A 395 -37.39 -1.43 6.21
C HIS A 395 -36.86 -2.08 4.93
N ARG A 396 -37.00 -1.35 3.82
CA ARG A 396 -36.54 -1.79 2.49
C ARG A 396 -35.73 -0.68 1.83
N ILE A 397 -34.41 -0.86 1.77
CA ILE A 397 -33.54 -0.10 0.87
C ILE A 397 -33.19 -0.96 -0.35
N GLY A 398 -32.83 -0.34 -1.47
CA GLY A 398 -32.49 -1.05 -2.70
C GLY A 398 -32.23 -0.10 -3.86
N GLY A 399 -32.13 -0.65 -5.08
CA GLY A 399 -31.71 0.07 -6.27
C GLY A 399 -32.78 0.92 -6.99
N ILE A 400 -34.02 0.90 -6.53
CA ILE A 400 -35.11 1.73 -7.11
C ILE A 400 -35.21 3.03 -6.33
N GLU A 401 -35.49 4.14 -7.02
CA GLU A 401 -35.69 5.45 -6.39
C GLU A 401 -36.72 5.40 -5.26
N LYS A 402 -36.40 6.15 -4.20
CA LYS A 402 -37.12 6.14 -2.95
C LYS A 402 -37.78 7.47 -2.67
N GLU A 403 -38.99 7.41 -2.15
CA GLU A 403 -39.64 8.56 -1.54
C GLU A 403 -38.82 9.02 -0.33
N ASP A 404 -38.58 10.32 -0.22
CA ASP A 404 -37.94 10.91 0.96
C ASP A 404 -38.70 10.53 2.24
N VAL A 405 -37.96 10.42 3.35
CA VAL A 405 -38.47 9.97 4.65
C VAL A 405 -38.88 8.49 4.68
N THR A 406 -39.89 8.09 3.90
CA THR A 406 -40.58 6.80 4.02
C THR A 406 -39.79 5.62 3.42
N GLY A 407 -38.99 5.87 2.38
CA GLY A 407 -38.29 4.80 1.65
C GLY A 407 -39.19 3.91 0.77
N ASN A 408 -40.43 4.32 0.54
CA ASN A 408 -41.29 3.69 -0.45
C ASN A 408 -40.75 3.90 -1.86
N VAL A 409 -41.16 3.05 -2.81
CA VAL A 409 -40.79 3.27 -4.21
C VAL A 409 -41.55 4.50 -4.72
N SER A 410 -40.83 5.44 -5.33
CA SER A 410 -41.40 6.63 -5.94
C SER A 410 -40.88 6.81 -7.36
N TYR A 411 -41.79 7.19 -8.26
CA TYR A 411 -41.50 7.60 -9.62
C TYR A 411 -41.86 9.08 -9.85
N ASP A 412 -42.17 9.80 -8.76
CA ASP A 412 -42.52 11.21 -8.82
C ASP A 412 -41.29 12.05 -9.23
N PRO A 413 -41.40 12.91 -10.26
CA PRO A 413 -40.28 13.70 -10.76
C PRO A 413 -39.67 14.66 -9.72
N GLU A 414 -40.50 15.30 -8.90
CA GLU A 414 -40.04 16.26 -7.89
C GLU A 414 -39.30 15.54 -6.77
N ASN A 415 -39.80 14.39 -6.33
CA ASN A 415 -39.10 13.53 -5.38
C ASN A 415 -37.75 13.06 -5.95
N HIS A 416 -37.72 12.61 -7.22
CA HIS A 416 -36.48 12.16 -7.84
C HIS A 416 -35.44 13.28 -7.89
N HIS A 417 -35.83 14.48 -8.33
CA HIS A 417 -34.97 15.65 -8.34
C HIS A 417 -34.42 15.97 -6.93
N TYR A 418 -35.31 16.04 -5.94
CA TYR A 418 -34.94 16.30 -4.54
C TYR A 418 -33.94 15.27 -3.99
N MET A 419 -34.17 13.98 -4.26
CA MET A 419 -33.33 12.89 -3.77
C MET A 419 -31.96 12.86 -4.46
N VAL A 420 -31.90 13.19 -5.76
CA VAL A 420 -30.63 13.37 -6.49
C VAL A 420 -29.82 14.52 -5.88
N GLU A 421 -30.42 15.69 -5.70
CA GLU A 421 -29.74 16.84 -5.09
C GLU A 421 -29.31 16.55 -3.65
N THR A 422 -30.13 15.85 -2.88
CA THR A 422 -29.82 15.48 -1.49
C THR A 422 -28.61 14.56 -1.43
N ARG A 423 -28.52 13.54 -2.31
CA ARG A 423 -27.35 12.67 -2.40
C ARG A 423 -26.11 13.45 -2.83
N ALA A 424 -26.23 14.38 -3.76
CA ALA A 424 -25.13 15.24 -4.17
C ALA A 424 -24.62 16.15 -3.05
N ARG A 425 -25.51 16.75 -2.24
CA ARG A 425 -25.16 17.63 -1.11
C ARG A 425 -24.47 16.93 0.05
N LYS A 426 -24.50 15.60 0.11
CA LYS A 426 -23.77 14.80 1.13
C LYS A 426 -22.29 14.66 0.82
N VAL A 427 -21.93 14.78 -0.45
CA VAL A 427 -20.56 14.70 -0.99
C VAL A 427 -19.97 16.09 -1.00
#